data_AF-A0AA94EQM9-F1
#
_entry.id   AF-A0AA94EQM9-F1
#
_cell.length_a   1.000
_cell.length_b   1.000
_cell.length_c   1.000
_cell.angle_alpha   90.00
_cell.angle_beta   90.00
_cell.angle_gamma   90.00
#
_symmetry.space_group_name_H-M   'P 1'
#
loop_
_entity.id
_entity.type
_entity.pdbx_description
1 polymer ?
#
loop_
_entity_poly.entity_id
_entity_poly.type
_entity_poly.pdbx_seq_one_letter_code
_entity_poly.pdbx_strand_id
1 'polypeptide(L)' 'MGMTDDDDTVYCDVQMPLAQGRELLQLVSTLRESKAHPTLDRVFERMQYELSTSIDILDNPPTWGPWRQ' A
#
# COMPACT_ATOMS: atom_id res chain seq x y z
N MET A 1 13.64 -25.07 6.61
CA MET A 1 13.70 -24.23 5.39
C MET A 1 13.68 -22.79 5.87
N GLY A 2 14.81 -22.08 5.77
CA GLY A 2 15.00 -20.80 6.47
C GLY A 2 14.10 -19.69 5.91
N MET A 3 13.39 -19.00 6.80
CA MET A 3 12.89 -17.65 6.56
C MET A 3 13.61 -16.74 7.55
N THR A 4 14.81 -16.31 7.19
CA THR A 4 15.39 -15.10 7.75
C THR A 4 14.66 -13.94 7.10
N ASP A 5 13.47 -13.63 7.58
CA ASP A 5 12.82 -12.35 7.34
C ASP A 5 13.33 -11.39 8.42
N ASP A 6 14.66 -11.23 8.50
CA ASP A 6 15.34 -10.10 9.16
C ASP A 6 15.17 -8.86 8.26
N ASP A 7 13.95 -8.59 7.81
CA ASP A 7 13.59 -7.33 7.20
C ASP A 7 13.18 -6.48 8.41
N ASP A 8 14.06 -5.57 8.87
CA ASP A 8 13.81 -4.52 9.88
C ASP A 8 12.71 -3.55 9.39
N THR A 9 11.58 -4.11 8.97
CA THR A 9 10.45 -3.44 8.34
C THR A 9 9.52 -2.99 9.43
N VAL A 10 9.35 -1.68 9.53
CA VAL A 10 8.37 -1.08 10.43
C VAL A 10 7.00 -1.19 9.77
N TYR A 11 6.07 -1.90 10.41
CA TYR A 11 4.67 -1.95 10.03
C TYR A 11 3.88 -0.87 10.78
N CYS A 12 3.08 -0.10 10.05
CA CYS A 12 2.16 0.87 10.64
C CYS A 12 0.84 0.91 9.87
N ASP A 13 -0.27 0.92 10.61
CA ASP A 13 -1.59 1.14 10.03
C ASP A 13 -1.83 2.63 9.91
N VAL A 14 -2.12 3.09 8.69
CA VAL A 14 -2.45 4.50 8.43
C VAL A 14 -3.91 4.59 8.01
N GLN A 15 -4.74 5.19 8.86
CA GLN A 15 -6.12 5.51 8.52
C GLN A 15 -6.19 6.87 7.83
N MET A 16 -6.92 6.94 6.73
CA MET A 16 -7.15 8.18 5.99
C MET A 16 -8.47 8.12 5.21
N PRO A 17 -9.08 9.28 4.86
CA PRO A 17 -10.17 9.34 3.91
C PRO A 17 -9.79 8.76 2.54
N LEU A 18 -10.75 8.13 1.85
CA LEU A 18 -10.56 7.50 0.54
C LEU A 18 -9.92 8.44 -0.50
N ALA A 19 -10.31 9.72 -0.51
CA ALA A 19 -9.72 10.72 -1.39
C ALA A 19 -8.21 10.92 -1.14
N GLN A 20 -7.80 10.95 0.13
CA GLN A 20 -6.38 11.05 0.51
C GLN A 20 -5.64 9.76 0.18
N GLY A 21 -6.28 8.59 0.33
CA GLY A 21 -5.71 7.31 -0.09
C GLY A 21 -5.39 7.28 -1.58
N ARG A 22 -6.30 7.77 -2.42
CA ARG A 22 -6.09 7.88 -3.88
C ARG A 22 -4.96 8.86 -4.23
N GLU A 23 -4.92 10.00 -3.57
CA GLU A 23 -3.84 10.98 -3.75
C GLU A 23 -2.47 10.40 -3.35
N LEU A 24 -2.41 9.71 -2.20
CA LEU A 24 -1.19 9.06 -1.74
C LEU A 24 -0.74 7.94 -2.70
N LEU A 25 -1.67 7.13 -3.20
CA LEU A 25 -1.35 6.11 -4.22
C LEU A 25 -0.73 6.75 -5.47
N GLN A 26 -1.31 7.84 -5.97
CA GLN A 26 -0.77 8.57 -7.13
C GLN A 26 0.64 9.12 -6.85
N LEU A 27 0.87 9.66 -5.66
CA LEU A 27 2.19 10.16 -5.26
C LEU A 27 3.23 9.03 -5.22
N VAL A 28 2.91 7.90 -4.57
CA VAL A 28 3.84 6.75 -4.47
C VAL A 28 4.12 6.15 -5.84
N SER A 29 3.11 6.06 -6.73
CA SER A 29 3.29 5.66 -8.13
C SER A 29 4.28 6.56 -8.86
N THR A 30 4.08 7.87 -8.76
CA THR A 30 4.97 8.88 -9.37
C THR A 30 6.41 8.76 -8.83
N LEU A 31 6.58 8.59 -7.51
CA LEU A 31 7.88 8.44 -6.88
C LEU A 31 8.61 7.16 -7.36
N ARG A 32 7.90 6.03 -7.48
CA ARG A 32 8.48 4.78 -7.99
C ARG A 32 8.87 4.88 -9.46
N GLU A 33 8.01 5.46 -10.29
CA GLU A 33 8.25 5.65 -11.73
C GLU A 33 9.41 6.60 -12.00
N SER A 34 9.62 7.60 -11.14
CA SER A 34 10.75 8.54 -11.26
C SER A 34 12.12 7.86 -11.17
N LYS A 35 12.21 6.69 -10.54
CA LYS A 35 13.46 5.96 -10.23
C LYS A 35 14.51 6.80 -9.47
N ALA A 36 14.11 7.92 -8.89
CA ALA A 36 15.00 8.84 -8.16
C ALA A 36 15.49 8.27 -6.81
N HIS A 37 14.79 7.27 -6.26
CA HIS A 37 15.08 6.67 -4.96
C HIS A 37 15.19 5.14 -5.05
N PRO A 38 16.27 4.59 -5.63
CA PRO A 38 16.41 3.14 -5.86
C PRO A 38 16.42 2.32 -4.56
N THR A 39 16.91 2.89 -3.45
CA THR A 39 16.88 2.22 -2.13
C THR A 39 15.48 2.09 -1.54
N LEU A 40 14.50 2.83 -2.08
CA LEU A 40 13.10 2.82 -1.64
C LEU A 40 12.18 2.10 -2.63
N ASP A 41 12.68 1.53 -3.73
CA ASP A 41 11.83 0.93 -4.77
C ASP A 41 10.93 -0.18 -4.21
N ARG A 42 11.46 -1.04 -3.34
CA ARG A 42 10.71 -2.09 -2.64
C ARG A 42 9.70 -1.54 -1.63
N VAL A 43 10.01 -0.39 -1.00
CA VAL A 43 9.08 0.30 -0.10
C VAL A 43 7.91 0.87 -0.90
N PHE A 44 8.17 1.55 -2.01
CA PHE A 44 7.12 2.10 -2.86
C PHE A 44 6.27 1.01 -3.52
N GLU A 45 6.86 -0.11 -3.92
CA GLU A 45 6.13 -1.27 -4.41
C GLU A 45 5.14 -1.82 -3.37
N ARG A 46 5.61 -2.05 -2.14
CA ARG A 46 4.75 -2.51 -1.03
C ARG A 46 3.64 -1.48 -0.75
N MET A 47 3.97 -0.20 -0.65
CA MET A 47 2.98 0.86 -0.43
C MET A 47 1.92 0.91 -1.53
N GLN A 48 2.30 0.79 -2.81
CA GLN A 48 1.35 0.74 -3.92
C GLN A 48 0.41 -0.45 -3.80
N TYR A 49 0.96 -1.64 -3.53
CA TYR A 49 0.18 -2.85 -3.40
C TYR A 49 -0.86 -2.76 -2.26
N GLU A 50 -0.42 -2.35 -1.06
CA GLU A 50 -1.29 -2.27 0.11
C GLU A 50 -2.35 -1.15 -0.03
N LEU A 51 -1.96 0.02 -0.53
CA LEU A 51 -2.89 1.13 -0.76
C LEU A 51 -3.91 0.79 -1.83
N SER A 52 -3.48 0.23 -2.96
CA SER A 52 -4.39 -0.14 -4.05
C SER A 52 -5.39 -1.21 -3.61
N THR A 53 -4.93 -2.22 -2.85
CA THR A 53 -5.79 -3.26 -2.28
C THR A 53 -6.80 -2.68 -1.30
N SER A 54 -6.37 -1.79 -0.39
CA SER A 54 -7.25 -1.15 0.58
C SER A 54 -8.31 -0.27 -0.07
N ILE A 55 -7.94 0.45 -1.13
CA ILE A 55 -8.87 1.26 -1.93
C ILE A 55 -9.86 0.36 -2.67
N ASP A 56 -9.39 -0.72 -3.30
CA ASP A 56 -10.24 -1.66 -4.03
C ASP A 56 -11.26 -2.34 -3.11
N ILE A 57 -10.89 -2.68 -1.88
CA ILE A 57 -11.85 -3.22 -0.90
C ILE A 57 -12.96 -2.22 -0.58
N LEU A 58 -12.67 -0.92 -0.55
CA LEU A 58 -13.68 0.11 -0.26
C LEU A 58 -14.57 0.42 -1.47
N ASP A 59 -13.97 0.47 -2.66
CA ASP A 59 -14.65 0.75 -3.93
C ASP A 59 -15.44 -0.47 -4.44
N ASN A 60 -14.88 -1.66 -4.31
CA ASN A 60 -15.39 -2.96 -4.74
C ASN A 60 -15.41 -3.94 -3.55
N PRO A 61 -16.33 -3.75 -2.58
CA PRO A 61 -16.36 -4.58 -1.40
C PRO A 61 -16.54 -6.06 -1.75
N PRO A 62 -15.64 -6.95 -1.28
CA PRO A 62 -15.75 -8.36 -1.57
C PRO A 62 -17.04 -8.94 -0.97
N THR A 63 -17.67 -9.84 -1.70
CA THR A 63 -18.97 -10.44 -1.34
C THR A 63 -18.88 -11.42 -0.16
N TRP A 64 -17.67 -11.73 0.32
CA TRP A 64 -17.40 -12.77 1.31
C TRP A 64 -17.12 -12.24 2.74
N GLY A 65 -17.54 -11.03 3.09
CA GLY A 65 -17.44 -10.55 4.49
C GLY A 65 -18.18 -9.24 4.81
N PRO A 66 -18.38 -8.91 6.10
CA PRO A 66 -19.10 -7.72 6.53
C PRO A 66 -18.13 -6.52 6.63
N TRP A 67 -17.76 -5.94 5.49
CA TRP A 67 -16.81 -4.80 5.42
C TRP A 67 -17.48 -3.43 5.57
N ARG A 68 -18.81 -3.42 5.69
CA ARG A 68 -19.62 -2.22 5.97
C ARG A 68 -20.59 -2.52 7.12
N GLN A 69 -20.18 -2.23 8.34
CA GLN A 69 -21.08 -2.00 9.49
C GLN A 69 -20.73 -0.66 10.11
#